data_AF-A0A957F8R7-F1
#
_entry.id   AF-A0A957F8R7-F1
#
_cell.length_a   1.000
_cell.length_b   1.000
_cell.length_c   1.000
_cell.angle_alpha   90.00
_cell.angle_beta   90.00
_cell.angle_gamma   90.00
#
_symmetry.space_group_name_H-M   'P 1'
#
loop_
_entity.id
_entity.type
_entity.pdbx_description
1 polymer ?
#
loop_
_entity_poly.entity_id
_entity_poly.type
_entity_poly.pdbx_seq_one_letter_code
_entity_poly.pdbx_strand_id
1 'polypeptide(L)'
;AALRAAEAEAAHFCRRAPGTLLAALAVSALSWLLMVLEFWLMLRFLGLPLTPVQAVAVLTAARIAFLLPAPGGLGTLEASQVLALTWLGMSPAAGVAASLLIRARDVSLGLLGLWWGGWRWRRRRETAVFPE
;
A
#
# COMPACT_ATOMS: atom_id res chain seq x y z
N ALA A 1 28.73 -10.94 1.68
CA ALA A 1 29.11 -10.24 2.93
C ALA A 1 27.93 -9.47 3.53
N ALA A 2 27.27 -8.57 2.77
CA ALA A 2 26.14 -7.75 3.26
C ALA A 2 24.94 -8.55 3.81
N LEU A 3 24.58 -9.69 3.19
CA LEU A 3 23.47 -10.53 3.67
C LEU A 3 23.71 -11.06 5.09
N ARG A 4 24.90 -11.61 5.35
CA ARG A 4 25.25 -12.18 6.67
C ARG A 4 25.30 -11.09 7.76
N ALA A 5 25.72 -9.88 7.41
CA ALA A 5 25.70 -8.75 8.33
C ALA A 5 24.26 -8.33 8.67
N ALA A 6 23.37 -8.27 7.67
CA ALA A 6 21.95 -7.99 7.88
C ALA A 6 21.27 -9.05 8.76
N GLU A 7 21.59 -10.33 8.54
CA GLU A 7 21.09 -11.44 9.37
C GLU A 7 21.56 -11.34 10.82
N ALA A 8 22.83 -11.00 11.06
CA ALA A 8 23.39 -10.83 12.40
C ALA A 8 22.72 -9.67 13.15
N GLU A 9 22.48 -8.56 12.47
CA GLU A 9 21.80 -7.38 13.02
C GLU A 9 20.33 -7.70 13.36
N ALA A 10 19.61 -8.37 12.46
CA ALA A 10 18.24 -8.81 12.70
C ALA A 10 18.15 -9.78 13.89
N ALA A 11 19.07 -10.75 13.96
CA ALA A 11 19.12 -11.70 15.08
C ALA A 11 19.46 -11.01 16.41
N HIS A 12 20.35 -10.01 16.39
CA HIS A 12 20.65 -9.19 17.56
C HIS A 12 19.44 -8.36 18.00
N PHE A 13 18.72 -7.73 17.07
CA PHE A 13 17.49 -6.98 17.33
C PHE A 13 16.40 -7.87 17.94
N CYS A 14 16.14 -9.04 17.35
CA CYS A 14 15.13 -9.99 17.84
C CYS A 14 15.41 -10.45 19.29
N ARG A 15 16.68 -10.59 19.67
CA ARG A 15 17.08 -11.01 21.02
C ARG A 15 17.06 -9.87 22.04
N ARG A 16 17.36 -8.63 21.62
CA ARG A 16 17.58 -7.51 22.55
C ARG A 16 16.29 -6.76 22.90
N ALA A 17 15.29 -6.76 22.02
CA ALA A 17 14.06 -6.01 22.22
C ALA A 17 12.81 -6.76 21.72
N PRO A 18 12.45 -7.90 22.34
CA PRO A 18 11.29 -8.69 21.92
C PRO A 18 9.98 -7.90 22.00
N GLY A 19 9.85 -6.97 22.95
CA GLY A 19 8.69 -6.09 23.07
C GLY A 19 8.55 -5.14 21.88
N THR A 20 9.65 -4.52 21.43
CA THR A 20 9.67 -3.65 20.25
C THR A 20 9.42 -4.44 18.98
N LEU A 21 9.96 -5.66 18.88
CA LEU A 21 9.68 -6.56 17.76
C LEU A 21 8.18 -6.91 17.70
N LEU A 22 7.57 -7.27 18.84
CA LEU A 22 6.14 -7.58 18.91
C LEU A 22 5.29 -6.36 18.54
N ALA A 23 5.65 -5.16 19.03
CA ALA A 23 4.97 -3.93 18.66
C ALA A 23 5.08 -3.64 17.16
N ALA A 24 6.26 -3.83 16.55
CA ALA A 24 6.46 -3.67 15.11
C ALA A 24 5.62 -4.68 14.30
N LEU A 25 5.57 -5.95 14.74
CA LEU A 25 4.73 -6.97 14.13
C LEU A 25 3.24 -6.63 14.26
N ALA A 26 2.80 -6.15 15.42
CA ALA A 26 1.42 -5.74 15.64
C ALA A 26 1.03 -4.54 14.75
N VAL A 27 1.89 -3.52 14.65
CA VAL A 27 1.67 -2.37 13.75
C VAL A 27 1.63 -2.82 12.29
N SER A 28 2.51 -3.75 11.89
CA SER A 28 2.51 -4.33 10.55
C SER A 28 1.21 -5.09 10.27
N ALA A 29 0.79 -5.97 11.18
CA ALA A 29 -0.45 -6.73 11.05
C ALA A 29 -1.68 -5.81 10.98
N LEU A 30 -1.73 -4.77 11.82
CA LEU A 30 -2.79 -3.77 11.79
C LEU A 30 -2.80 -3.01 10.46
N SER A 31 -1.63 -2.66 9.93
CA SER A 31 -1.52 -2.00 8.62
C SER A 31 -2.06 -2.88 7.49
N TRP A 32 -1.75 -4.18 7.51
CA TRP A 32 -2.31 -5.14 6.54
C TRP A 32 -3.84 -5.28 6.68
N LEU A 33 -4.35 -5.34 7.92
CA LEU A 33 -5.79 -5.42 8.15
C LEU A 33 -6.53 -4.17 7.66
N LEU A 34 -5.99 -2.99 7.95
CA LEU A 34 -6.54 -1.72 7.47
C LEU A 34 -6.51 -1.65 5.94
N MET A 35 -5.42 -2.12 5.30
CA MET A 35 -5.33 -2.19 3.84
C MET A 35 -6.41 -3.10 3.23
N VAL A 36 -6.64 -4.28 3.82
CA VAL A 36 -7.69 -5.20 3.37
C VAL A 36 -9.07 -4.59 3.55
N LEU A 37 -9.33 -4.00 4.72
CA LEU A 37 -10.60 -3.34 5.03
C LEU A 37 -10.88 -2.20 4.06
N GLU A 38 -9.91 -1.34 3.84
CA GLU A 38 -10.01 -0.21 2.93
C GLU A 38 -10.30 -0.67 1.50
N PHE A 39 -9.58 -1.67 1.02
CA PHE A 39 -9.82 -2.24 -0.31
C PHE A 39 -11.21 -2.88 -0.43
N TRP A 40 -11.66 -3.61 0.60
CA TRP A 40 -13.02 -4.14 0.63
C TRP A 40 -14.07 -3.03 0.59
N LEU A 41 -13.88 -1.95 1.36
CA LEU A 41 -14.77 -0.78 1.33
C LEU A 41 -14.80 -0.11 -0.05
N MET A 42 -13.67 -0.03 -0.76
CA MET A 42 -13.61 0.45 -2.14
C MET A 42 -14.47 -0.40 -3.09
N LEU A 43 -14.37 -1.72 -3.00
CA LEU A 43 -15.18 -2.62 -3.82
C LEU A 43 -16.68 -2.50 -3.48
N ARG A 44 -17.01 -2.33 -2.20
CA ARG A 44 -18.39 -2.08 -1.74
C ARG A 44 -18.91 -0.72 -2.24
N PHE A 45 -18.07 0.31 -2.26
CA PHE A 45 -18.38 1.62 -2.80
C PHE A 45 -18.70 1.56 -4.30
N LEU A 46 -18.00 0.70 -5.05
CA LEU A 46 -18.30 0.40 -6.46
C LEU A 46 -19.55 -0.47 -6.66
N GLY A 47 -20.27 -0.83 -5.58
CA GLY A 47 -21.46 -1.65 -5.63
C GLY A 47 -21.19 -3.14 -5.88
N LEU A 48 -19.95 -3.60 -5.73
CA LEU A 48 -19.59 -4.99 -6.01
C LEU A 48 -19.98 -5.90 -4.82
N PRO A 49 -20.80 -6.94 -5.03
CA PRO A 49 -21.29 -7.81 -3.97
C PRO A 49 -20.26 -8.89 -3.60
N LEU A 50 -19.01 -8.50 -3.35
CA LEU A 50 -17.92 -9.43 -3.04
C LEU A 50 -17.86 -9.74 -1.54
N THR A 51 -17.65 -11.02 -1.24
CA THR A 51 -17.31 -11.47 0.12
C THR A 51 -15.93 -10.96 0.53
N PRO A 52 -15.62 -10.87 1.83
CA PRO A 52 -14.29 -10.47 2.30
C PRO A 52 -13.16 -11.36 1.74
N VAL A 53 -13.41 -12.67 1.61
CA VAL A 53 -12.43 -13.63 1.06
C VAL A 53 -12.16 -13.35 -0.42
N GLN A 54 -13.21 -13.07 -1.21
CA GLN A 54 -13.05 -12.69 -2.62
C GLN A 54 -12.31 -11.35 -2.75
N ALA A 55 -12.57 -10.37 -1.88
CA ALA A 55 -11.82 -9.12 -1.88
C ALA A 55 -10.33 -9.33 -1.59
N VAL A 56 -9.97 -10.22 -0.65
CA VAL A 56 -8.57 -10.60 -0.41
C VAL A 56 -7.95 -11.26 -1.64
N ALA A 57 -8.69 -12.10 -2.37
CA ALA A 57 -8.20 -12.71 -3.60
C ALA A 57 -7.89 -11.67 -4.69
N VAL A 58 -8.80 -10.71 -4.90
CA VAL A 58 -8.60 -9.60 -5.86
C VAL A 58 -7.45 -8.68 -5.42
N LEU A 59 -7.35 -8.39 -4.12
CA LEU A 59 -6.23 -7.62 -3.57
C LEU A 59 -4.90 -8.34 -3.80
N THR A 60 -4.88 -9.66 -3.61
CA THR A 60 -3.67 -10.48 -3.84
C THR A 60 -3.23 -10.40 -5.30
N ALA A 61 -4.16 -10.46 -6.25
CA ALA A 61 -3.87 -10.25 -7.67
C ALA A 61 -3.24 -8.85 -7.91
N ALA A 62 -3.76 -7.80 -7.26
CA ALA A 62 -3.17 -6.46 -7.30
C ALA A 62 -1.73 -6.45 -6.76
N ARG A 63 -1.47 -7.12 -5.62
CA ARG A 63 -0.13 -7.18 -5.01
C ARG A 63 0.87 -7.88 -5.92
N ILE A 64 0.47 -8.97 -6.56
CA ILE A 64 1.29 -9.67 -7.55
C ILE A 64 1.58 -8.76 -8.74
N ALA A 65 0.58 -8.00 -9.21
CA ALA A 65 0.76 -7.05 -10.31
C ALA A 65 1.80 -5.96 -10.03
N PHE A 66 1.94 -5.52 -8.77
CA PHE A 66 2.97 -4.58 -8.35
C PHE A 66 4.37 -5.20 -8.28
N LEU A 67 4.51 -6.53 -8.25
CA LEU A 67 5.79 -7.22 -8.30
C LEU A 67 6.30 -7.40 -9.74
N LEU A 68 5.45 -7.20 -10.74
CA LEU A 68 5.87 -7.24 -12.14
C LEU A 68 6.71 -6.00 -12.48
N PRO A 69 7.67 -6.11 -13.41
CA PRO A 69 8.58 -5.03 -13.80
C PRO A 69 7.90 -3.99 -14.71
N ALA A 70 6.78 -3.43 -14.25
CA ALA A 70 6.06 -2.36 -14.93
C ALA A 70 6.22 -1.04 -14.16
N PRO A 71 6.59 0.07 -14.83
CA PRO A 71 6.78 1.35 -14.17
C PRO A 71 5.47 1.80 -13.50
N GLY A 72 5.51 1.96 -12.18
CA GLY A 72 4.34 2.31 -11.38
C GLY A 72 3.22 1.27 -11.40
N GLY A 73 3.43 0.06 -11.93
CA GLY A 73 2.39 -0.96 -12.10
C GLY A 73 1.32 -0.60 -13.14
N LEU A 74 1.64 0.28 -14.10
CA LEU A 74 0.72 0.65 -15.18
C LEU A 74 0.54 -0.53 -16.15
N GLY A 75 -0.71 -0.79 -16.54
CA GLY A 75 -1.10 -1.93 -17.35
C GLY A 75 -1.23 -3.22 -16.54
N THR A 76 -0.28 -3.52 -15.66
CA THR A 76 -0.30 -4.74 -14.84
C THR A 76 -1.39 -4.70 -13.77
N LEU A 77 -1.58 -3.56 -13.10
CA LEU A 77 -2.64 -3.41 -12.10
C LEU A 77 -4.01 -3.55 -12.77
N GLU A 78 -4.24 -2.82 -13.85
CA GLU A 78 -5.48 -2.83 -14.62
C GLU A 78 -5.81 -4.25 -15.12
N ALA A 79 -4.83 -4.92 -15.71
CA ALA A 79 -4.98 -6.30 -16.16
C ALA A 79 -5.32 -7.24 -14.99
N SER A 80 -4.63 -7.12 -13.85
CA SER A 80 -4.89 -7.96 -12.69
C SER A 80 -6.31 -7.80 -12.14
N GLN A 81 -6.81 -6.57 -12.08
CA GLN A 81 -8.14 -6.28 -11.56
C GLN A 81 -9.23 -6.76 -12.52
N VAL A 82 -9.06 -6.49 -13.82
CA VAL A 82 -9.97 -6.99 -14.86
C VAL A 82 -10.02 -8.52 -14.83
N LEU A 83 -8.86 -9.19 -14.80
CA LEU A 83 -8.79 -10.65 -14.76
C LEU A 83 -9.43 -11.22 -13.49
N ALA A 84 -9.04 -10.72 -12.31
CA ALA A 84 -9.53 -11.25 -11.03
C ALA A 84 -11.05 -11.04 -10.87
N LEU A 85 -11.56 -9.87 -11.23
CA LEU A 85 -12.99 -9.57 -11.11
C LEU A 85 -13.83 -10.30 -12.16
N THR A 86 -13.34 -10.43 -13.39
CA THR A 86 -14.00 -11.24 -14.43
C THR A 86 -14.07 -12.71 -14.02
N TRP A 87 -12.99 -13.24 -13.41
CA TRP A 87 -12.97 -14.61 -12.90
C TRP A 87 -13.99 -14.86 -11.77
N LEU A 88 -14.32 -13.81 -11.02
CA LEU A 88 -15.37 -13.81 -9.99
C LEU A 88 -16.77 -13.49 -10.53
N GLY A 89 -16.95 -13.43 -11.86
CA GLY A 89 -18.24 -13.17 -12.51
C GLY A 89 -18.66 -11.70 -12.56
N MET A 90 -17.76 -10.76 -12.26
CA MET A 90 -18.01 -9.32 -12.40
C MET A 90 -17.69 -8.86 -13.83
N SER A 91 -18.16 -7.66 -14.20
CA SER A 91 -17.84 -7.09 -15.52
C SER A 91 -16.37 -6.64 -15.60
N PRO A 92 -15.75 -6.69 -16.79
CA PRO A 92 -14.41 -6.11 -17.00
C PRO A 92 -14.35 -4.62 -16.64
N ALA A 93 -15.44 -3.89 -16.88
CA ALA A 93 -15.57 -2.48 -16.52
C ALA A 93 -15.43 -2.26 -14.99
N ALA A 94 -15.90 -3.19 -14.16
CA ALA A 94 -15.69 -3.13 -12.71
C ALA A 94 -14.20 -3.24 -12.35
N GLY A 95 -13.43 -4.06 -13.08
CA GLY A 95 -11.99 -4.16 -12.89
C GLY A 95 -11.24 -2.86 -13.21
N VAL A 96 -11.63 -2.20 -14.29
CA VAL A 96 -11.09 -0.88 -14.64
C VAL A 96 -11.51 0.18 -13.61
N ALA A 97 -12.76 0.16 -13.16
CA ALA A 97 -13.23 1.08 -12.12
C ALA A 97 -12.47 0.90 -10.80
N ALA A 98 -12.21 -0.35 -10.40
CA ALA A 98 -11.41 -0.66 -9.22
C ALA A 98 -9.97 -0.15 -9.36
N SER A 99 -9.30 -0.39 -10.49
CA SER A 99 -7.93 0.10 -10.70
C SER A 99 -7.85 1.62 -10.69
N LEU A 100 -8.81 2.32 -11.31
CA LEU A 100 -8.88 3.78 -11.28
C LEU A 100 -9.10 4.32 -9.87
N LEU A 101 -9.96 3.67 -9.07
CA LEU A 101 -10.20 4.07 -7.69
C LEU A 101 -8.95 3.90 -6.81
N ILE A 102 -8.21 2.81 -7.00
CA ILE A 102 -6.90 2.60 -6.34
C ILE A 102 -5.95 3.74 -6.70
N ARG A 103 -5.86 4.10 -7.99
CA ARG A 103 -4.98 5.19 -8.46
C ARG A 103 -5.39 6.54 -7.91
N ALA A 104 -6.68 6.84 -7.91
CA ALA A 104 -7.21 8.08 -7.37
C ALA A 104 -6.83 8.22 -5.89
N ARG A 105 -6.96 7.14 -5.10
CA ARG A 105 -6.49 7.12 -3.72
C ARG A 105 -4.99 7.35 -3.63
N ASP A 106 -4.19 6.56 -4.32
CA ASP A 106 -2.72 6.59 -4.20
C ASP A 106 -2.16 7.98 -4.57
N VAL A 107 -2.68 8.58 -5.64
CA VAL A 107 -2.33 9.94 -6.06
C VAL A 107 -2.78 10.96 -5.02
N SER A 108 -3.99 10.84 -4.49
CA SER A 108 -4.49 11.76 -3.45
C SER A 108 -3.61 11.73 -2.20
N LEU A 109 -3.26 10.54 -1.70
CA LEU A 109 -2.38 10.38 -0.55
C LEU A 109 -0.96 10.87 -0.84
N GLY A 110 -0.43 10.59 -2.04
CA GLY A 110 0.87 11.08 -2.50
C GLY A 110 0.94 12.61 -2.53
N LEU A 111 -0.09 13.27 -3.08
CA LEU A 111 -0.20 14.72 -3.12
C LEU A 111 -0.29 15.32 -1.72
N LEU A 112 -1.09 14.72 -0.82
CA LEU A 112 -1.18 15.15 0.58
C LEU A 112 0.18 15.03 1.29
N GLY A 113 0.91 13.94 1.04
CA GLY A 113 2.26 13.73 1.58
C GLY A 113 3.26 14.78 1.08
N LEU A 114 3.27 15.05 -0.22
CA LEU A 114 4.13 16.09 -0.82
C LEU A 114 3.79 17.48 -0.31
N TRP A 115 2.51 17.81 -0.20
CA TRP A 115 2.04 19.08 0.35
C TRP A 115 2.50 19.26 1.80
N TRP A 116 2.27 18.25 2.64
CA TRP A 116 2.68 18.27 4.05
C TRP A 116 4.20 18.35 4.21
N GLY A 117 4.94 17.55 3.45
CA GLY A 117 6.41 17.53 3.47
C GLY A 117 7.00 18.86 3.01
N GLY A 118 6.47 19.42 1.92
CA GLY A 118 6.88 20.72 1.38
C GLY A 118 6.60 21.87 2.34
N TRP A 119 5.45 21.86 3.01
CA TRP A 119 5.11 22.84 4.04
C TRP A 119 6.06 22.78 5.24
N ARG A 120 6.37 21.59 5.74
CA ARG A 120 7.35 21.41 6.84
C ARG A 120 8.76 21.86 6.45
N TRP A 121 9.17 21.61 5.20
CA TRP A 121 10.47 22.04 4.71
C TRP A 121 10.59 23.56 4.60
N ARG A 122 9.53 24.24 4.12
CA ARG A 122 9.46 25.71 4.07
C ARG A 122 9.56 26.33 5.47
N ARG A 123 8.82 25.81 6.45
CA ARG A 123 8.86 26.31 7.84
C ARG A 123 10.23 26.15 8.53
N ARG A 124 10.98 25.09 8.21
CA ARG A 124 12.34 24.90 8.77
C ARG A 124 13.38 25.85 8.16
N ARG A 125 13.15 26.35 6.94
CA ARG A 125 14.05 27.31 6.28
C ARG A 125 13.90 28.74 6.84
N GLU A 126 12.70 29.12 7.26
CA GLU A 126 12.44 30.45 7.86
C GLU A 126 13.18 30.65 9.20
N THR A 127 13.45 29.58 9.95
CA THR A 127 14.18 29.65 11.23
C THR A 127 15.72 29.60 11.10
N ALA A 128 16.26 29.33 9.91
CA ALA A 128 17.71 29.16 9.71
C ALA A 128 18.42 30.40 9.12
N VAL A 129 17.71 31.51 8.88
CA VAL A 129 18.23 32.70 8.16
C VAL A 129 18.59 33.87 9.10
N PHE A 130 18.57 33.70 10.43
CA PHE A 130 19.06 34.74 11.34
C PHE A 130 20.05 34.19 12.36
N PRO A 131 21.35 34.35 12.08
CA PRO A 131 22.27 34.89 13.08
C PRO A 131 23.05 36.07 12.47
N GLU A 132 22.86 37.26 13.04
CA GLU A 132 23.82 38.37 12.94
C GLU A 132 25.02 38.10 13.87
#